data_AF-A0A7W0ETZ8-F1
#
_entry.id   AF-A0A7W0ETZ8-F1
#
_cell.length_a   1.000
_cell.length_b   1.000
_cell.length_c   1.000
_cell.angle_alpha   90.00
_cell.angle_beta   90.00
_cell.angle_gamma   90.00
#
_symmetry.space_group_name_H-M   'P 1'
#
loop_
_entity.id
_entity.type
_entity.pdbx_description
1 polymer ?
#
loop_
_entity_poly.entity_id
_entity_poly.type
_entity_poly.pdbx_seq_one_letter_code
_entity_poly.pdbx_strand_id
1 'polypeptide(L)' 'MEKHTAYISIGSNIGDKLLNCRKGMAAITKSGRSVITGQSDYYKTEPVDYTDQDWFVNSAVKIETALDPFQLFRELKA' A
#
# COMPACT_ATOMS: atom_id res chain seq x y z
N MET A 1 5.28 9.55 -22.24
CA MET A 1 4.71 10.03 -20.97
C MET A 1 5.77 9.89 -19.91
N GLU A 2 6.01 10.94 -19.14
CA GLU A 2 6.89 10.86 -17.98
C GLU A 2 6.28 9.90 -16.95
N LYS A 3 7.11 9.03 -16.37
CA LYS A 3 6.69 8.10 -15.31
C LYS A 3 7.20 8.62 -13.98
N HIS A 4 6.35 8.59 -12.98
CA HIS A 4 6.71 8.92 -11.60
C HIS A 4 7.02 7.65 -10.82
N THR A 5 8.04 7.73 -9.95
CA THR A 5 8.27 6.73 -8.92
C THR A 5 7.61 7.20 -7.63
N ALA A 6 6.79 6.35 -7.01
CA ALA A 6 6.20 6.61 -5.71
C ALA A 6 6.42 5.42 -4.77
N TYR A 7 6.47 5.71 -3.47
CA TYR A 7 6.53 4.71 -2.41
C TYR A 7 5.27 4.82 -1.55
N ILE A 8 4.57 3.71 -1.37
CA ILE A 8 3.28 3.67 -0.68
C ILE A 8 3.40 2.70 0.49
N SER A 9 3.04 3.16 1.69
CA SER A 9 2.89 2.29 2.86
C SER A 9 1.57 1.54 2.82
N ILE A 10 1.59 0.28 3.25
CA ILE A 10 0.43 -0.60 3.31
C ILE A 10 0.41 -1.23 4.70
N GLY A 11 -0.73 -1.12 5.39
CA GLY A 11 -0.88 -1.61 6.75
C GLY A 11 -2.27 -2.17 7.01
N SER A 12 -2.35 -3.22 7.82
CA SER A 12 -3.61 -3.75 8.34
C SER A 12 -3.43 -4.35 9.72
N ASN A 13 -4.36 -4.06 10.63
CA ASN A 13 -4.43 -4.65 11.96
C ASN A 13 -5.72 -5.44 12.24
N ILE A 14 -6.71 -5.40 11.35
CA ILE A 14 -8.02 -6.05 11.54
C ILE A 14 -8.12 -7.31 10.68
N GLY A 15 -8.61 -8.41 11.26
CA GLY A 15 -8.90 -9.65 10.54
C GLY A 15 -7.66 -10.32 9.94
N ASP A 16 -7.78 -10.81 8.70
CA ASP A 16 -6.64 -11.37 7.97
C ASP A 16 -5.76 -10.24 7.37
N LYS A 17 -4.86 -9.74 8.21
CA LYS A 17 -4.00 -8.59 7.91
C LYS A 17 -3.14 -8.80 6.67
N LEU A 18 -2.54 -9.98 6.52
CA LEU A 18 -1.65 -10.29 5.39
C LEU A 18 -2.45 -10.36 4.09
N LEU A 19 -3.62 -10.99 4.12
CA LEU A 19 -4.53 -11.00 2.97
C LEU A 19 -5.00 -9.59 2.62
N ASN A 20 -5.30 -8.75 3.61
CA ASN A 20 -5.71 -7.36 3.40
C ASN A 20 -4.59 -6.55 2.72
N CYS A 21 -3.34 -6.65 3.19
CA CYS A 21 -2.19 -6.01 2.55
C CYS A 21 -2.04 -6.48 1.09
N ARG A 22 -2.13 -7.80 0.83
CA ARG A 22 -2.05 -8.37 -0.52
C ARG A 22 -3.16 -7.88 -1.44
N LYS A 23 -4.40 -7.79 -0.93
CA LYS A 23 -5.54 -7.23 -1.67
C LYS A 23 -5.32 -5.75 -2.00
N GLY A 24 -4.78 -4.96 -1.06
CA GLY A 24 -4.41 -3.57 -1.30
C GLY A 24 -3.39 -3.43 -2.44
N MET A 25 -2.34 -4.26 -2.44
CA MET A 25 -1.35 -4.29 -3.54
C MET A 25 -1.97 -4.67 -4.89
N ALA A 26 -2.85 -5.66 -4.91
CA ALA A 26 -3.58 -6.05 -6.12
C ALA A 26 -4.48 -4.90 -6.62
N ALA A 27 -5.13 -4.17 -5.71
CA ALA A 27 -5.97 -3.03 -6.05
C ALA A 27 -5.18 -1.88 -6.70
N ILE A 28 -3.98 -1.57 -6.19
CA ILE A 28 -3.08 -0.53 -6.74
C ILE A 28 -2.76 -0.76 -8.22
N THR A 29 -2.66 -2.02 -8.65
CA THR A 29 -2.28 -2.37 -10.03
C THR A 29 -3.47 -2.67 -10.94
N LYS A 30 -4.69 -2.73 -10.38
CA LYS A 30 -5.91 -3.18 -11.08
C LYS A 30 -6.27 -2.34 -12.29
N SER A 31 -6.00 -1.03 -12.25
CA SER A 31 -6.31 -0.11 -13.36
C SER A 31 -5.31 -0.23 -14.53
N GLY A 32 -4.16 -0.87 -14.33
CA GLY A 32 -3.04 -0.90 -15.27
C GLY A 32 -2.26 0.42 -15.37
N ARG A 33 -2.66 1.47 -14.62
CA ARG A 33 -1.99 2.79 -14.65
C ARG A 33 -0.75 2.86 -13.74
N SER A 34 -0.63 1.90 -12.84
CA SER A 34 0.49 1.75 -11.90
C SER A 34 0.99 0.31 -11.90
N VAL A 35 2.31 0.14 -11.76
CA VAL A 35 2.97 -1.16 -11.67
C VAL A 35 3.85 -1.17 -10.43
N ILE A 36 3.73 -2.23 -9.62
CA ILE A 36 4.65 -2.45 -8.48
C ILE A 36 5.99 -2.93 -9.04
N THR A 37 7.06 -2.20 -8.74
CA THR A 37 8.44 -2.50 -9.17
C THR A 37 9.35 -2.93 -8.02
N GLY A 38 8.84 -2.92 -6.79
CA GLY A 38 9.54 -3.44 -5.62
C GLY A 38 8.62 -3.50 -4.41
N GLN A 39 8.94 -4.37 -3.48
CA GLN A 39 8.20 -4.56 -2.24
C GLN A 39 9.21 -4.81 -1.11
N SER A 40 8.97 -4.21 0.05
CA SER A 40 9.69 -4.59 1.27
C SER A 40 9.18 -5.92 1.83
N ASP A 41 9.88 -6.44 2.83
CA ASP A 41 9.32 -7.50 3.66
C ASP A 41 8.05 -7.02 4.37
N TYR A 42 7.30 -7.98 4.90
CA TYR A 42 6.22 -7.71 5.85
C TYR A 42 6.80 -7.65 7.26
N TYR A 43 6.40 -6.62 8.00
CA TYR A 43 6.80 -6.43 9.38
C TYR A 43 5.58 -6.48 10.29
N LYS A 44 5.70 -7.19 11.42
CA LYS A 44 4.73 -7.11 12.50
C LYS A 44 5.15 -5.98 13.43
N THR A 45 4.29 -4.98 13.64
CA THR A 45 4.63 -3.80 14.44
C THR A 45 3.56 -3.50 15.47
N GLU A 46 3.97 -2.99 16.62
CA GLU A 46 3.09 -2.54 17.69
C GLU A 46 2.25 -1.32 17.24
N PRO A 47 0.99 -1.17 17.68
CA PRO A 47 0.25 0.08 17.54
C PRO A 47 0.93 1.24 18.29
N VAL A 48 0.98 2.43 17.69
CA VAL A 48 1.67 3.60 18.26
C VAL A 48 0.70 4.55 18.98
N ASP A 49 -0.35 5.00 18.29
CA ASP A 49 -1.23 6.05 18.83
C ASP A 49 -2.34 5.52 19.75
N TYR A 50 -3.02 4.46 19.31
CA TYR A 50 -4.07 3.78 20.06
C TYR A 50 -3.59 2.38 20.40
N THR A 51 -3.14 2.14 21.63
CA THR A 51 -2.44 0.89 21.95
C THR A 51 -3.38 -0.28 22.26
N ASP A 52 -4.64 -0.02 22.60
CA ASP A 52 -5.67 -1.05 22.82
C ASP A 52 -6.28 -1.53 21.49
N GLN A 53 -5.41 -2.03 20.61
CA GLN A 53 -5.79 -2.68 19.35
C GLN A 53 -4.75 -3.74 18.97
N ASP A 54 -5.11 -4.60 18.04
CA ASP A 54 -4.20 -5.65 17.59
C ASP A 54 -2.99 -5.08 16.82
N TRP A 55 -1.91 -5.84 16.77
CA TRP A 55 -0.68 -5.50 16.06
C TRP A 55 -0.93 -5.36 14.56
N PHE A 56 -0.17 -4.48 13.93
CA PHE A 56 -0.21 -4.28 12.49
C PHE A 56 0.69 -5.27 11.76
N VAL A 57 0.29 -5.63 10.54
CA VAL A 57 1.21 -6.07 9.49
C VAL A 57 1.42 -4.88 8.56
N ASN A 58 2.66 -4.47 8.38
CA ASN A 58 3.07 -3.35 7.55
C ASN A 58 4.05 -3.77 6.45
N SER A 59 3.98 -3.11 5.30
CA SER A 59 4.92 -3.25 4.18
C SER A 59 4.95 -1.94 3.38
N ALA A 60 5.97 -1.74 2.56
CA ALA A 60 6.04 -0.65 1.60
C ALA A 60 6.20 -1.18 0.18
N VAL A 61 5.53 -0.56 -0.79
CA VAL A 61 5.68 -0.87 -2.21
C VAL A 61 6.28 0.31 -2.96
N LYS A 62 7.20 0.02 -3.87
CA LYS A 62 7.65 0.94 -4.91
C LYS A 62 6.78 0.74 -6.13
N ILE A 63 6.22 1.82 -6.66
CA ILE A 63 5.45 1.81 -7.90
C ILE A 63 6.07 2.72 -8.95
N GLU A 64 5.89 2.34 -10.21
CA GLU A 64 5.92 3.25 -11.34
C GLU A 64 4.49 3.58 -11.75
N THR A 65 4.20 4.86 -11.97
CA THR A 65 2.86 5.30 -12.37
C THR A 65 2.93 6.47 -13.35
N ALA A 66 1.92 6.60 -14.19
CA ALA A 66 1.73 7.75 -15.05
C ALA A 66 0.84 8.84 -14.42
N LEU A 67 0.37 8.61 -13.20
CA LEU A 67 -0.57 9.48 -12.49
C LEU A 67 0.17 10.60 -11.77
N ASP A 68 -0.40 11.80 -11.80
CA ASP A 68 0.01 12.85 -10.88
C ASP A 68 -0.35 12.47 -9.42
N PRO A 69 0.22 13.15 -8.40
CA PRO A 69 -0.04 12.80 -7.00
C PRO A 69 -1.52 12.81 -6.59
N PHE A 70 -2.33 13.73 -7.12
CA PHE A 70 -3.76 13.81 -6.77
C PHE A 70 -4.58 12.73 -7.47
N GLN A 71 -4.22 12.38 -8.71
CA GLN A 71 -4.79 11.24 -9.41
C GLN A 71 -4.45 9.92 -8.71
N LEU A 72 -3.19 9.73 -8.31
CA LEU A 72 -2.76 8.57 -7.54
C LEU A 72 -3.53 8.48 -6.22
N PHE A 73 -3.63 9.57 -5.47
CA PHE A 73 -4.40 9.60 -4.21
C PHE A 73 -5.86 9.19 -4.38
N ARG A 74 -6.53 9.69 -5.43
CA ARG A 74 -7.92 9.30 -5.74
C ARG A 74 -8.04 7.81 -6.06
N GLU A 75 -7.07 7.25 -6.79
CA GLU A 75 -7.04 5.83 -7.10
C GLU A 75 -6.83 4.96 -5.86
N LEU A 76 -5.98 5.38 -4.91
CA LEU A 76 -5.74 4.65 -3.66
C LEU A 76 -6.92 4.68 -2.68
N LYS A 77 -7.88 5.60 -2.88
CA LYS A 77 -9.07 5.77 -2.03
C LYS A 77 -10.32 5.05 -2.54
N ALA A 78 -10.29 4.54 -3.78
CA ALA A 78 -11.42 3.86 -4.42
C ALA A 78 -11.60 2.43 -3.92
#